data_AF-A0A0F2S7G2-F1
#
_entry.id   AF-A0A0F2S7G2-F1
#
_cell.length_a   1.000
_cell.length_b   1.000
_cell.length_c   1.000
_cell.angle_alpha   90.00
_cell.angle_beta   90.00
_cell.angle_gamma   90.00
#
_symmetry.space_group_name_H-M   'P 1'
#
loop_
_entity.id
_entity.type
_entity.pdbx_description
1 polymer ?
#
loop_
_entity_poly.entity_id
_entity_poly.type
_entity_poly.pdbx_seq_one_letter_code
_entity_poly.pdbx_strand_id
1 'polypeptide(L)'
;MKLRIKEIRKKQGMTAETLAAKAGCSKSYMSEIETGKKFPSGRLMSKIANELGVSLFEIIDSDDISQEILMHIEIMQSLSEEDRRSVSRHAASLLEKAT
;
A
#
# COMPACT_ATOMS: atom_id res chain seq x y z
N MET A 1 2.83 5.23 -8.41
CA MET A 1 3.21 4.69 -7.08
C MET A 1 3.85 3.33 -7.21
N LYS A 2 5.17 3.34 -7.27
CA LYS A 2 6.07 2.20 -7.30
C LYS A 2 6.30 1.70 -5.88
N LEU A 3 6.41 0.38 -5.73
CA LEU A 3 6.65 -0.28 -4.45
C LEU A 3 8.02 -0.95 -4.46
N ARG A 4 8.74 -0.87 -3.34
CA ARG A 4 10.08 -1.41 -3.15
C ARG A 4 10.09 -2.83 -2.57
N ILE A 5 8.95 -3.53 -2.61
CA ILE A 5 8.74 -4.88 -2.05
C ILE A 5 9.83 -5.85 -2.51
N LYS A 6 10.10 -5.89 -3.81
CA LYS A 6 11.10 -6.79 -4.40
C LYS A 6 12.52 -6.54 -3.88
N GLU A 7 12.91 -5.27 -3.71
CA GLU A 7 14.22 -4.91 -3.17
C GLU A 7 14.36 -5.37 -1.72
N ILE A 8 13.40 -5.01 -0.88
CA ILE A 8 13.41 -5.31 0.56
C ILE A 8 13.42 -6.82 0.77
N ARG A 9 12.53 -7.54 0.08
CA ARG A 9 12.45 -9.00 0.14
C ARG A 9 13.78 -9.67 -0.23
N LYS A 10 14.43 -9.20 -1.31
CA LYS A 10 15.72 -9.76 -1.75
C LYS A 10 16.84 -9.49 -0.75
N LYS A 11 16.88 -8.30 -0.13
CA LYS A 11 17.85 -7.99 0.94
C LYS A 11 17.72 -8.94 2.13
N GLN A 12 16.54 -9.49 2.36
CA GLN A 12 16.25 -10.46 3.43
C GLN A 12 16.36 -11.93 2.97
N GLY A 13 16.83 -12.20 1.76
CA GLY A 13 16.99 -13.56 1.23
C GLY A 13 15.68 -14.31 0.98
N MET A 14 14.54 -13.62 0.99
CA MET A 14 13.23 -14.25 0.77
C MET A 14 12.94 -14.43 -0.74
N THR A 15 12.23 -15.50 -1.11
CA THR A 15 11.70 -15.66 -2.48
C THR A 15 10.31 -15.03 -2.61
N ALA A 16 9.86 -14.71 -3.83
CA ALA A 16 8.51 -14.19 -4.07
C ALA A 16 7.43 -15.17 -3.60
N GLU A 17 7.68 -16.48 -3.74
CA GLU A 17 6.82 -17.55 -3.22
C GLU A 17 6.69 -17.47 -1.70
N THR A 18 7.82 -17.31 -1.00
CA THR A 18 7.87 -17.23 0.47
C THR A 18 7.10 -16.02 0.99
N LEU A 19 7.31 -14.84 0.39
CA LEU A 19 6.60 -13.63 0.81
C LEU A 19 5.10 -13.73 0.48
N ALA A 20 4.74 -14.27 -0.69
CA ALA A 20 3.35 -14.45 -1.08
C ALA A 20 2.60 -15.36 -0.10
N ALA A 21 3.19 -16.51 0.25
CA ALA A 21 2.63 -17.44 1.21
C ALA A 21 2.40 -16.78 2.59
N LYS A 22 3.40 -16.06 3.10
CA LYS A 22 3.31 -15.31 4.35
C LYS A 22 2.27 -14.19 4.33
N ALA A 23 2.21 -13.42 3.25
CA ALA A 23 1.24 -12.33 3.08
C ALA A 23 -0.19 -12.85 2.79
N GLY A 24 -0.35 -14.15 2.50
CA GLY A 24 -1.62 -14.79 2.20
C GLY A 24 -2.14 -14.47 0.79
N CYS A 25 -1.25 -14.45 -0.21
CA CYS A 25 -1.61 -14.28 -1.61
C CYS A 25 -0.84 -15.25 -2.53
N SER A 26 -1.20 -15.30 -3.82
CA SER A 26 -0.51 -16.16 -4.77
C SER A 26 0.84 -15.56 -5.19
N LYS A 27 1.81 -16.42 -5.52
CA LYS A 27 3.11 -16.00 -6.08
C LYS A 27 2.96 -15.18 -7.37
N SER A 28 1.99 -15.54 -8.21
CA SER A 28 1.69 -14.78 -9.43
C SER A 28 1.23 -13.36 -9.09
N TYR A 29 0.30 -13.20 -8.13
CA TYR A 29 -0.17 -11.89 -7.73
C TYR A 29 0.93 -11.05 -7.05
N MET A 30 1.75 -11.67 -6.20
CA MET A 30 2.95 -11.01 -5.64
C MET A 30 3.89 -10.53 -6.74
N SER A 31 4.11 -11.33 -7.80
CA SER A 31 4.93 -10.91 -8.94
C SER A 31 4.31 -9.74 -9.70
N GLU A 32 3.00 -9.70 -9.89
CA GLU A 32 2.30 -8.57 -10.54
C GLU A 32 2.38 -7.29 -9.69
N ILE A 33 2.37 -7.43 -8.36
CA ILE A 33 2.58 -6.33 -7.43
C ILE A 33 4.02 -5.81 -7.52
N GLU A 34 5.02 -6.70 -7.46
CA GLU A 34 6.44 -6.34 -7.52
C GLU A 34 6.86 -5.70 -8.85
N THR A 35 6.12 -5.95 -9.94
CA THR A 35 6.36 -5.33 -11.25
C THR A 35 5.48 -4.11 -11.51
N GLY A 36 4.60 -3.74 -10.58
CA GLY A 36 3.69 -2.60 -10.71
C GLY A 36 2.50 -2.83 -11.63
N LYS A 37 2.30 -4.06 -12.14
CA LYS A 37 1.14 -4.42 -12.98
C LYS A 37 -0.18 -4.37 -12.19
N LYS A 38 -0.12 -4.68 -10.89
CA LYS A 38 -1.25 -4.57 -9.98
C LYS A 38 -0.87 -3.79 -8.73
N PHE A 39 -1.78 -2.94 -8.28
CA PHE A 39 -1.65 -2.27 -7.01
C PHE A 39 -2.40 -3.06 -5.93
N PRO A 40 -1.76 -3.42 -4.79
CA PRO A 40 -2.41 -4.22 -3.75
C PRO A 40 -3.42 -3.37 -2.97
N SER A 41 -4.38 -4.03 -2.32
CA SER A 41 -5.24 -3.34 -1.35
C SER A 41 -4.42 -2.86 -0.14
N GLY A 42 -4.90 -1.83 0.56
CA GLY A 42 -4.25 -1.34 1.78
C GLY A 42 -4.02 -2.44 2.82
N ARG A 43 -4.99 -3.36 2.98
CA ARG A 43 -4.87 -4.51 3.89
C ARG A 43 -3.74 -5.46 3.49
N LEU A 44 -3.61 -5.79 2.20
CA LEU A 44 -2.52 -6.64 1.73
C LEU A 44 -1.18 -5.92 1.87
N MET A 45 -1.13 -4.62 1.60
CA MET A 45 0.08 -3.82 1.76
C MET A 45 0.56 -3.81 3.22
N SER A 46 -0.33 -3.64 4.19
CA SER A 46 0.00 -3.75 5.62
C SER A 46 0.54 -5.13 5.99
N LYS A 47 -0.04 -6.21 5.45
CA LYS A 47 0.50 -7.57 5.68
C LYS A 47 1.90 -7.72 5.10
N ILE A 48 2.14 -7.23 3.89
CA ILE A 48 3.46 -7.29 3.26
C ILE A 48 4.49 -6.51 4.09
N ALA A 49 4.13 -5.33 4.61
CA ALA A 49 4.97 -4.54 5.52
C ALA A 49 5.35 -5.33 6.78
N ASN A 50 4.36 -5.92 7.42
CA ASN A 50 4.56 -6.71 8.64
C ASN A 50 5.46 -7.93 8.40
N GLU A 51 5.25 -8.67 7.30
CA GLU A 51 6.06 -9.86 6.97
C GLU A 51 7.50 -9.53 6.57
N LEU A 52 7.72 -8.33 6.03
CA LEU A 52 9.04 -7.77 5.76
C LEU A 52 9.65 -7.07 6.98
N GLY A 53 8.91 -6.90 8.08
CA GLY A 53 9.40 -6.23 9.28
C GLY A 53 9.77 -4.76 9.07
N VAL A 54 9.10 -4.08 8.15
CA VAL A 54 9.33 -2.66 7.81
C VAL A 54 8.05 -1.85 7.97
N SER A 55 8.19 -0.53 8.07
CA SER A 55 7.02 0.36 8.01
C SER A 55 6.42 0.39 6.60
N LEU A 56 5.14 0.77 6.52
CA LEU A 56 4.45 0.94 5.24
C LEU A 56 5.16 1.97 4.34
N PHE A 57 5.68 3.05 4.94
CA PHE A 57 6.38 4.12 4.23
C PHE A 57 7.69 3.67 3.59
N GLU A 58 8.38 2.67 4.16
CA GLU A 58 9.59 2.11 3.55
C GLU A 58 9.31 1.27 2.30
N ILE A 59 8.09 0.72 2.18
CA ILE A 59 7.66 -0.01 0.99
C ILE A 59 7.33 0.94 -0.15
N ILE A 60 6.83 2.14 0.14
CA ILE A 60 6.47 3.13 -0.87
C ILE A 60 7.74 3.83 -1.34
N ASP A 61 7.93 3.92 -2.65
CA ASP A 61 9.03 4.70 -3.20
C ASP A 61 8.75 6.19 -2.95
N SER A 62 9.58 6.85 -2.13
CA SER A 62 9.32 8.21 -1.63
C SER A 62 9.27 9.26 -2.74
N ASP A 63 10.00 9.01 -3.83
CA ASP A 63 10.03 9.89 -5.00
C ASP A 63 8.71 9.86 -5.79
N ASP A 64 7.82 8.94 -5.46
CA ASP A 64 6.55 8.69 -6.16
C ASP A 64 5.32 9.12 -5.35
N ILE A 65 5.52 9.78 -4.20
CA ILE A 65 4.45 10.36 -3.39
C ILE A 65 4.30 11.85 -3.76
N SER A 66 3.17 12.22 -4.35
CA SER A 66 2.91 13.63 -4.68
C SER A 66 2.70 14.47 -3.41
N GLN A 67 3.04 15.76 -3.49
CA GLN A 67 2.79 16.73 -2.41
C GLN A 67 1.30 16.78 -2.01
N GLU A 68 0.40 16.58 -2.97
CA GLU A 68 -1.04 16.51 -2.75
C GLU A 68 -1.43 15.33 -1.85
N ILE A 69 -0.81 14.16 -2.05
CA ILE A 69 -1.04 12.98 -1.20
C ILE A 69 -0.50 13.21 0.21
N LEU A 70 0.69 13.82 0.34
CA LEU A 70 1.26 14.15 1.65
C LEU A 70 0.37 15.12 2.42
N MET A 71 -0.06 16.20 1.77
CA MET A 71 -1.00 17.17 2.34
C MET A 71 -2.31 16.50 2.76
N HIS A 72 -2.83 15.57 1.95
CA HIS A 72 -4.02 14.81 2.30
C HIS A 72 -3.83 13.98 3.57
N ILE A 73 -2.67 13.32 3.73
CA ILE A 73 -2.34 12.56 4.94
C ILE A 73 -2.30 13.47 6.17
N GLU A 74 -1.66 14.63 6.07
CA GLU A 74 -1.57 15.62 7.16
C GLU A 74 -2.95 16.14 7.59
N ILE A 75 -3.81 16.45 6.62
CA ILE A 75 -5.19 16.86 6.86
C ILE A 75 -5.92 15.72 7.60
N MET A 76 -5.88 14.50 7.07
CA MET A 76 -6.57 13.36 7.66
C MET A 76 -6.12 13.06 9.09
N GLN A 77 -4.83 13.20 9.41
CA GLN A 77 -4.31 13.01 10.76
C GLN A 77 -4.78 14.09 11.75
N SER A 78 -5.03 15.30 11.27
CA SER A 78 -5.48 16.43 12.08
C SER A 78 -6.99 16.40 12.37
N LEU A 79 -7.74 15.55 11.66
CA LEU A 79 -9.19 15.43 11.80
C LEU A 79 -9.61 14.49 12.94
N SER A 80 -10.77 14.79 13.52
CA SER A 80 -11.45 13.88 14.44
C SER A 80 -11.78 12.54 13.75
N GLU A 81 -11.99 11.49 14.53
CA GLU A 81 -12.40 10.18 13.98
C GLU A 81 -13.74 10.28 13.23
N GLU A 82 -14.66 11.14 13.68
CA GLU A 82 -15.95 11.36 13.02
C GLU A 82 -15.77 12.04 11.65
N ASP A 83 -14.95 13.09 11.61
CA ASP A 83 -14.67 13.83 10.38
C ASP A 83 -13.91 12.98 9.37
N ARG A 84 -12.92 12.19 9.82
CA ARG A 84 -12.21 11.21 8.95
C ARG A 84 -13.18 10.23 8.31
N ARG A 85 -14.16 9.73 9.06
CA ARG A 85 -15.20 8.84 8.52
C ARG A 85 -16.12 9.57 7.54
N SER A 86 -16.41 10.84 7.77
CA SER A 86 -17.19 11.68 6.85
C SER A 86 -16.46 11.87 5.51
N VAL A 87 -15.19 12.28 5.55
CA VAL A 87 -14.33 12.42 4.37
C VAL A 87 -14.23 11.11 3.60
N SER A 88 -13.96 10.00 4.31
CA SER A 88 -13.83 8.67 3.69
C SER A 88 -15.11 8.23 2.98
N ARG A 89 -16.28 8.45 3.58
CA ARG A 89 -17.58 8.15 2.95
C ARG A 89 -17.80 9.02 1.71
N HIS A 90 -17.50 10.30 1.80
CA HIS A 90 -17.65 11.20 0.65
C HIS A 90 -16.74 10.78 -0.50
N ALA A 91 -15.46 10.51 -0.22
CA ALA A 91 -14.50 10.03 -1.21
C ALA A 91 -14.97 8.73 -1.88
N ALA A 92 -15.49 7.76 -1.13
CA ALA A 92 -16.04 6.53 -1.69
C ALA A 92 -17.22 6.80 -2.64
N SER A 93 -18.12 7.73 -2.29
CA SER A 93 -19.26 8.09 -3.14
C SER A 93 -18.87 8.75 -4.48
N LEU A 94 -17.68 9.36 -4.56
CA LEU A 94 -17.17 9.93 -5.81
C LEU A 94 -16.72 8.83 -6.79
N LEU A 95 -16.23 7.70 -6.28
CA LEU A 95 -15.82 6.56 -7.12
C LEU A 95 -17.02 5.89 -7.80
N GLU A 96 -18.16 5.79 -7.10
CA GLU A 96 -19.40 5.20 -7.64
C GLU A 96 -20.02 6.04 -8.76
N LYS A 97 -19.76 7.36 -8.77
CA LYS A 97 -20.26 8.28 -9.81
C LYS A 97 -19.39 8.31 -11.07
N ALA A 98 -18.18 7.75 -11.01
CA ALA A 98 -17.21 7.78 -12.10
C ALA A 98 -17.29 6.55 -13.04
N THR A 99 -18.20 5.61 -12.75
CA THR A 99 -18.51 4.41 -13.54
C THR A 99 -19.91 4.49 -14.13
#